data_AF-A0A9W4TCP3-F1
#
_entry.id   AF-A0A9W4TCP3-F1
#
_cell.length_a   1.000
_cell.length_b   1.000
_cell.length_c   1.000
_cell.angle_alpha   90.00
_cell.angle_beta   90.00
_cell.angle_gamma   90.00
#
_symmetry.space_group_name_H-M   'P 1'
#
loop_
_entity.id
_entity.type
_entity.pdbx_description
1 polymer ?
#
loop_
_entity_poly.entity_id
_entity_poly.type
_entity_poly.pdbx_seq_one_letter_code
_entity_poly.pdbx_strand_id
1 'polypeptide(L)'
;PNYLMPIIDANAIRDEWNNFKAIVLANYNNLSTDSRLFQYYSDMYPNILILISIFYSIPFSSVDCERGFFKQNLIKTDICNQLNNDMLHMLMTIGLYD
;
A
#
# COMPACT_ATOMS: atom_id res chain seq x y z
N PRO A 1 1.45 -0.65 31.86
CA PRO A 1 1.73 -0.50 30.40
C PRO A 1 1.02 -1.62 29.62
N ASN A 2 -0.04 -1.27 28.89
CA ASN A 2 -0.64 -2.18 27.91
C ASN A 2 0.35 -2.34 26.78
N TYR A 3 1.15 -3.40 26.81
CA TYR A 3 1.95 -3.78 25.65
C TYR A 3 0.96 -4.27 24.60
N LEU A 4 0.80 -3.47 23.54
CA LEU A 4 0.01 -3.85 22.37
C LEU A 4 0.50 -5.23 21.92
N MET A 5 -0.42 -6.17 21.78
CA MET A 5 -0.08 -7.48 21.24
C MET A 5 0.54 -7.29 19.85
N PRO A 6 1.66 -7.95 19.55
CA PRO A 6 2.31 -7.81 18.27
C PRO A 6 1.35 -8.25 17.16
N ILE A 7 1.21 -7.43 16.12
CA ILE A 7 0.34 -7.68 14.96
C ILE A 7 0.79 -8.93 14.20
N ILE A 8 2.08 -9.26 14.29
CA ILE A 8 2.73 -10.39 13.63
C ILE A 8 3.36 -11.29 14.70
N ASP A 9 3.09 -12.58 14.65
CA ASP A 9 3.77 -13.57 15.50
C ASP A 9 5.16 -13.90 14.92
N ALA A 10 6.21 -13.57 15.67
CA ALA A 10 7.61 -13.72 15.25
C ALA A 10 8.05 -15.19 15.04
N ASN A 11 7.44 -16.14 15.76
CA ASN A 11 7.80 -17.55 15.60
C ASN A 11 7.02 -18.14 14.42
N ALA A 12 5.71 -17.86 14.34
CA ALA A 12 4.87 -18.36 13.25
C ALA A 12 5.31 -17.82 11.88
N ILE A 13 5.69 -16.53 11.79
CA ILE A 13 6.12 -15.93 10.52
C ILE A 13 7.37 -16.59 9.94
N ARG A 14 8.28 -17.10 10.78
CA ARG A 14 9.50 -17.76 10.31
C ARG A 14 9.17 -19.08 9.59
N ASP A 15 8.24 -19.85 10.13
CA ASP A 15 7.82 -21.12 9.54
C ASP A 15 6.96 -20.89 8.29
N GLU A 16 6.05 -19.90 8.35
CA GLU A 16 5.30 -19.43 7.18
C GLU A 16 6.25 -18.98 6.05
N TRP A 17 7.29 -18.20 6.37
CA TRP A 17 8.25 -17.69 5.39
C TRP A 17 9.02 -18.81 4.68
N ASN A 18 9.48 -19.82 5.42
CA ASN A 18 10.22 -20.94 4.83
C ASN A 18 9.36 -21.71 3.83
N ASN A 19 8.10 -21.98 4.20
CA ASN A 19 7.15 -22.66 3.32
C ASN A 19 6.75 -21.81 2.12
N PHE A 20 6.44 -20.53 2.34
CA PHE A 20 6.10 -19.58 1.29
C PHE A 20 7.23 -19.46 0.26
N LYS A 21 8.48 -19.33 0.73
CA LYS A 21 9.66 -19.26 -0.14
C LYS A 21 9.82 -20.51 -1.01
N ALA A 22 9.59 -21.70 -0.45
CA ALA A 22 9.66 -22.94 -1.22
C ALA A 22 8.61 -22.99 -2.33
N ILE A 23 7.37 -22.57 -2.05
CA ILE A 23 6.29 -22.51 -3.04
C ILE A 23 6.60 -21.49 -4.13
N VAL A 24 7.05 -20.30 -3.76
CA VAL A 24 7.39 -19.23 -4.71
C VAL A 24 8.54 -19.67 -5.61
N LEU A 25 9.59 -20.26 -5.06
CA LEU A 25 10.72 -20.78 -5.85
C LEU A 25 10.30 -21.90 -6.81
N ALA A 26 9.42 -22.81 -6.36
CA ALA A 26 8.92 -23.90 -7.19
C ALA A 26 8.02 -23.42 -8.34
N ASN A 27 7.32 -22.30 -8.15
CA ASN A 27 6.32 -21.79 -9.10
C ASN A 27 6.70 -20.46 -9.76
N TYR A 28 7.94 -19.99 -9.60
CA TYR A 28 8.38 -18.65 -10.00
C TYR A 28 8.02 -18.28 -11.45
N ASN A 29 8.20 -19.22 -12.38
CA ASN A 29 7.91 -18.99 -13.81
C ASN A 29 6.41 -18.91 -14.14
N ASN A 30 5.54 -19.39 -13.24
CA ASN A 30 4.07 -19.47 -13.43
C ASN A 30 3.30 -18.51 -12.52
N LEU A 31 4.00 -17.76 -11.66
CA LEU A 31 3.37 -16.76 -10.81
C LEU A 31 3.05 -15.53 -11.65
N SER A 32 1.79 -15.42 -12.09
CA SER A 32 1.28 -14.11 -12.50
C SER A 32 1.32 -13.19 -11.28
N THR A 33 1.66 -11.91 -11.43
CA THR A 33 1.56 -10.90 -10.36
C THR A 33 0.10 -10.56 -10.01
N ASP A 34 -0.82 -11.48 -10.26
CA ASP A 34 -2.25 -11.28 -10.11
C ASP A 34 -2.60 -11.26 -8.63
N SER A 35 -3.26 -10.20 -8.20
CA SER A 35 -3.63 -9.95 -6.80
C SER A 35 -4.50 -11.05 -6.19
N ARG A 36 -5.15 -11.86 -7.05
CA ARG A 36 -5.97 -13.02 -6.70
C ARG A 36 -5.20 -14.15 -6.04
N LEU A 37 -3.91 -14.32 -6.35
CA LEU A 37 -3.08 -15.34 -5.71
C LEU A 37 -2.95 -15.08 -4.21
N PHE A 38 -2.75 -13.82 -3.82
CA PHE A 38 -2.68 -13.43 -2.42
C PHE A 38 -3.99 -13.70 -1.66
N GLN A 39 -5.13 -13.65 -2.36
CA GLN A 39 -6.43 -13.99 -1.79
C GLN A 39 -6.57 -15.49 -1.50
N TYR A 40 -6.04 -16.35 -2.37
CA TYR A 40 -6.06 -17.81 -2.18
C TYR A 40 -5.17 -18.27 -1.01
N TYR A 41 -4.07 -17.55 -0.77
CA TYR A 41 -3.11 -17.85 0.29
C TYR A 41 -3.43 -17.15 1.63
N SER A 42 -4.55 -16.41 1.70
CA SER A 42 -5.00 -15.66 2.89
C SER A 42 -5.03 -16.49 4.16
N ASP A 43 -5.56 -17.71 4.07
CA ASP A 43 -5.75 -18.57 5.24
C ASP A 43 -4.48 -19.35 5.61
N MET A 44 -3.53 -19.52 4.68
CA MET A 44 -2.30 -20.27 4.93
C MET A 44 -1.13 -19.40 5.42
N TYR A 45 -1.06 -18.14 5.00
CA TYR A 45 0.08 -17.27 5.30
C TYR A 45 -0.37 -15.88 5.78
N PRO A 46 -1.14 -15.79 6.88
CA PRO A 46 -1.71 -14.53 7.35
C PRO A 46 -0.63 -13.51 7.75
N ASN A 47 0.47 -13.96 8.37
CA ASN A 47 1.53 -13.06 8.81
C ASN A 47 2.31 -12.50 7.61
N ILE A 48 2.59 -13.34 6.61
CA ILE A 48 3.26 -12.92 5.38
C ILE A 48 2.39 -11.95 4.59
N LEU A 49 1.08 -12.15 4.53
CA LEU A 49 0.19 -11.25 3.81
C LEU A 49 0.03 -9.90 4.48
N ILE A 50 0.02 -9.86 5.82
CA ILE A 50 0.10 -8.60 6.57
C ILE A 50 1.42 -7.88 6.26
N LEU A 51 2.54 -8.61 6.19
CA LEU A 51 3.83 -8.01 5.84
C LEU A 51 3.84 -7.44 4.41
N ILE A 52 3.28 -8.20 3.47
CA ILE A 52 3.14 -7.79 2.07
C ILE A 52 2.23 -6.57 1.95
N SER A 53 1.11 -6.52 2.66
CA SER A 53 0.20 -5.37 2.63
C SER A 53 0.84 -4.10 3.20
N ILE A 54 1.62 -4.22 4.27
CA ILE A 54 2.43 -3.12 4.81
C ILE A 54 3.44 -2.66 3.76
N PHE A 55 4.15 -3.60 3.11
CA PHE A 55 5.13 -3.27 2.09
C PHE A 55 4.50 -2.55 0.88
N TYR A 56 3.35 -3.02 0.38
CA TYR A 56 2.62 -2.37 -0.71
C TYR A 56 1.99 -1.02 -0.32
N SER A 57 1.77 -0.77 0.97
CA SER A 57 1.32 0.53 1.46
C SER A 57 2.42 1.59 1.40
N ILE A 58 3.68 1.18 1.25
CA ILE A 58 4.80 2.10 1.08
C ILE A 58 4.87 2.47 -0.40
N PRO A 59 4.67 3.75 -0.77
CA PRO A 59 4.76 4.17 -2.16
C PRO A 59 6.19 3.93 -2.67
N PHE A 60 6.32 3.25 -3.80
CA PHE A 60 7.62 2.93 -4.42
C PHE A 60 8.39 4.19 -4.83
N SER A 61 7.70 5.30 -5.04
CA SER A 61 8.31 6.58 -5.40
C SER A 61 7.49 7.77 -4.92
N SER A 62 8.12 8.93 -4.78
CA SER A 62 7.44 10.21 -4.56
C SER A 62 6.71 10.72 -5.80
N VAL A 63 6.81 10.04 -6.96
CA VAL A 63 6.27 10.53 -8.24
C VAL A 63 4.76 10.70 -8.18
N ASP A 64 4.04 9.83 -7.48
CA ASP A 64 2.59 10.00 -7.27
C ASP A 64 2.27 11.21 -6.39
N CYS A 65 3.10 11.47 -5.37
CA CYS A 65 3.00 12.69 -4.56
C CYS A 65 3.32 13.94 -5.40
N GLU A 66 4.36 13.90 -6.23
CA GLU A 66 4.76 14.99 -7.13
C GLU A 66 3.69 15.26 -8.19
N ARG A 67 3.02 14.22 -8.71
CA ARG A 67 1.85 14.35 -9.58
C ARG A 67 0.68 14.99 -8.85
N GLY A 68 0.45 14.62 -7.59
CA GLY A 68 -0.51 15.27 -6.70
C GLY A 68 -0.19 16.76 -6.51
N PHE A 69 1.04 17.10 -6.16
CA PHE A 69 1.50 18.48 -5.99
C PHE A 69 1.48 19.29 -7.29
N PHE A 70 1.73 18.65 -8.43
CA PHE A 70 1.59 19.28 -9.74
C PHE A 70 0.12 19.63 -10.04
N LYS A 71 -0.81 18.69 -9.82
CA LYS A 71 -2.26 18.96 -9.92
C LYS A 71 -2.68 20.08 -8.94
N GLN A 72 -2.14 20.08 -7.73
CA GLN A 72 -2.38 21.14 -6.75
C GLN A 72 -1.87 22.50 -7.22
N ASN A 73 -0.68 22.56 -7.82
CA ASN A 73 -0.14 23.79 -8.40
C ASN A 73 -0.98 24.26 -9.59
N LEU A 74 -1.47 23.36 -10.45
CA LEU A 74 -2.39 23.72 -11.53
C LEU A 74 -3.68 24.36 -10.98
N ILE A 75 -4.30 23.75 -9.97
CA ILE A 75 -5.49 24.30 -9.31
C ILE A 75 -5.17 25.65 -8.64
N LYS A 76 -4.03 25.76 -7.95
CA LYS A 76 -3.58 27.00 -7.31
C LYS A 76 -3.35 28.13 -8.31
N THR A 77 -2.73 27.85 -9.44
CA THR A 77 -2.28 28.86 -10.40
C THR A 77 -3.36 29.22 -11.43
N ASP A 78 -4.14 28.26 -11.94
CA ASP A 78 -5.13 28.53 -12.99
C ASP A 78 -6.53 28.87 -12.45
N ILE A 79 -6.93 28.35 -11.29
CA ILE A 79 -8.31 28.49 -10.77
C ILE A 79 -8.37 29.42 -9.53
N CYS A 80 -7.28 29.53 -8.77
CA CYS A 80 -7.34 29.95 -7.37
C CYS A 80 -6.46 31.15 -6.97
N ASN A 81 -6.34 32.21 -7.79
CA ASN A 81 -5.91 33.51 -7.21
C ASN A 81 -6.96 34.08 -6.21
N GLN A 82 -8.10 33.42 -6.00
CA GLN A 82 -9.24 33.89 -5.18
C GLN A 82 -9.82 32.84 -4.19
N LEU A 83 -9.21 31.67 -4.01
CA LEU A 83 -9.81 30.57 -3.24
C LEU A 83 -9.20 30.42 -1.84
N ASN A 84 -10.07 30.33 -0.83
CA ASN A 84 -9.68 30.17 0.57
C ASN A 84 -9.06 28.77 0.84
N ASN A 85 -8.13 28.69 1.79
CA ASN A 85 -7.36 27.47 2.09
C ASN A 85 -8.25 26.26 2.43
N ASP A 86 -9.41 26.47 3.05
CA ASP A 86 -10.34 25.39 3.40
C ASP A 86 -10.99 24.74 2.17
N MET A 87 -11.35 25.54 1.17
CA MET A 87 -11.90 25.05 -0.10
C MET A 87 -10.84 24.35 -0.93
N LEU A 88 -9.60 24.84 -0.87
CA LEU A 88 -8.45 24.20 -1.51
C LEU A 88 -8.22 22.79 -0.92
N HIS A 89 -8.22 22.64 0.40
CA HIS A 89 -8.06 21.33 1.05
C HIS A 89 -9.15 20.34 0.63
N MET A 90 -10.41 20.80 0.54
CA MET A 90 -11.54 19.99 0.09
C MET A 90 -11.38 19.56 -1.38
N LEU A 91 -11.01 20.48 -2.28
CA LEU A 91 -10.74 20.18 -3.69
C LEU A 91 -9.58 19.19 -3.88
N MET A 92 -8.50 19.34 -3.11
CA MET A 92 -7.39 18.39 -3.12
C MET A 92 -7.81 17.00 -2.65
N THR A 93 -8.67 16.94 -1.64
CA THR A 93 -9.18 15.66 -1.13
C THR A 93 -10.00 14.98 -2.22
N ILE A 94 -10.95 15.69 -2.84
CA ILE A 94 -11.81 15.14 -3.90
C ILE A 94 -10.98 14.72 -5.13
N GLY A 95 -10.05 15.56 -5.59
CA GLY A 95 -9.23 15.28 -6.78
C GLY A 95 -8.17 14.17 -6.63
N LEU A 96 -8.00 13.62 -5.43
CA LEU A 96 -7.18 12.42 -5.17
C LEU A 96 -8.02 11.13 -5.19
N TYR A 97 -9.35 11.23 -5.08
CA TYR A 97 -10.27 10.08 -5.11
C TYR A 97 -10.79 9.74 -6.52
N ASP A 98 -10.57 10.62 -7.51
CA ASP A 98 -10.84 10.42 -8.95
C ASP A 98 -9.57 10.05 -9.75
#